data_AF-A0A498G3L3-F1
#
_entry.id   AF-A0A498G3L3-F1
#
_cell.length_a   1.000
_cell.length_b   1.000
_cell.length_c   1.000
_cell.angle_alpha   90.00
_cell.angle_beta   90.00
_cell.angle_gamma   90.00
#
_symmetry.space_group_name_H-M   'P 1'
#
loop_
_entity.id
_entity.type
_entity.pdbx_description
1 polymer ?
#
loop_
_entity_poly.entity_id
_entity_poly.type
_entity_poly.pdbx_seq_one_letter_code
_entity_poly.pdbx_strand_id
1 'polypeptide(L)'
;ALDWSYPNTLEHGERAVDALKDTGLRAVYTYGPPGGDSAKWWYESDVGLPEENIRTLHEEKIRDDNLLSLALGLRGPDFCTDETARGDLELARDLGVLSTIHMGAALWPSSEYGGDYQGFGCTEDMLGPDVNVAHGNHFSQEDIDHAVEQGVSFSSTPEVEMQMGHGIPVTGKVLEAGGRPTWGVDVCSNVSGDMGSQMRIGMQLQRMFDN
;
A
#
# COMPACT_ATOMS: atom_id res chain seq x y z
N ALA A 1 -8.08 -11.23 2.12
CA ALA A 1 -7.94 -9.86 2.63
C ALA A 1 -6.45 -9.55 2.73
N LEU A 2 -6.02 -8.37 2.30
CA LEU A 2 -4.65 -7.92 2.53
C LEU A 2 -4.59 -7.24 3.90
N ASP A 3 -3.64 -7.63 4.74
CA ASP A 3 -3.45 -7.10 6.08
C ASP A 3 -2.06 -6.48 6.23
N TRP A 4 -1.99 -5.15 6.28
CA TRP A 4 -0.74 -4.40 6.40
C TRP A 4 -0.31 -4.30 7.86
N SER A 5 0.84 -4.88 8.17
CA SER A 5 1.39 -4.91 9.52
C SER A 5 2.68 -4.10 9.63
N TYR A 6 2.86 -3.44 10.78
CA TYR A 6 4.07 -2.67 11.13
C TYR A 6 4.84 -3.35 12.29
N PRO A 7 5.36 -4.58 12.13
CA PRO A 7 5.93 -5.35 13.22
C PRO A 7 7.24 -4.74 13.74
N ASN A 8 7.29 -4.38 15.02
CA ASN A 8 8.53 -3.84 15.62
C ASN A 8 9.63 -4.90 15.85
N THR A 9 9.26 -6.18 15.90
CA THR A 9 10.14 -7.31 16.13
C THR A 9 9.63 -8.50 15.32
N LEU A 10 10.48 -9.51 15.11
CA LEU A 10 10.06 -10.78 14.51
C LEU A 10 8.88 -11.39 15.28
N GLU A 11 8.94 -11.40 16.61
CA GLU A 11 7.85 -11.93 17.46
C GLU A 11 6.51 -11.23 17.19
N HIS A 12 6.49 -9.90 17.00
CA HIS A 12 5.25 -9.22 16.64
C HIS A 12 4.69 -9.70 15.29
N GLY A 13 5.56 -9.92 14.30
CA GLY A 13 5.16 -10.48 13.01
C GLY A 13 4.61 -11.90 13.15
N GLU A 14 5.27 -12.75 13.94
CA GLU A 14 4.81 -14.11 14.22
C GLU A 14 3.43 -14.13 14.88
N ARG A 15 3.18 -13.25 15.85
CA ARG A 15 1.86 -13.16 16.52
C ARG A 15 0.77 -12.64 15.61
N ALA A 16 1.08 -11.72 14.70
CA ALA A 16 0.13 -11.28 13.68
C ALA A 16 -0.23 -12.43 12.71
N VAL A 17 0.77 -13.21 12.30
CA VAL A 17 0.56 -14.40 11.45
C VAL A 17 -0.23 -15.48 12.18
N ASP A 18 0.08 -15.77 13.45
CA ASP A 18 -0.68 -16.72 14.28
C ASP A 18 -2.16 -16.30 14.34
N ALA A 19 -2.44 -15.01 14.58
CA ALA A 19 -3.80 -14.48 14.61
C ALA A 19 -4.54 -14.63 13.26
N LEU A 20 -3.88 -14.33 12.14
CA LEU A 20 -4.46 -14.51 10.81
C LEU A 20 -4.80 -15.98 10.52
N LYS A 21 -3.93 -16.91 10.91
CA LYS A 21 -4.19 -18.35 10.77
C LYS A 21 -5.39 -18.79 11.60
N ASP A 22 -5.51 -18.30 12.83
CA ASP A 22 -6.64 -18.61 13.72
C ASP A 22 -7.98 -18.13 13.16
N THR A 23 -7.99 -17.09 12.32
CA THR A 23 -9.22 -16.63 11.64
C THR A 23 -9.76 -17.63 10.61
N GLY A 24 -8.89 -18.47 10.02
CA GLY A 24 -9.24 -19.41 8.96
C GLY A 24 -9.67 -18.74 7.63
N LEU A 25 -9.35 -17.46 7.43
CA LEU A 25 -9.66 -16.73 6.19
C LEU A 25 -8.51 -16.79 5.19
N ARG A 26 -8.83 -16.61 3.90
CA ARG A 26 -7.80 -16.33 2.89
C ARG A 26 -7.25 -14.92 3.09
N ALA A 27 -5.97 -14.82 3.42
CA ALA A 27 -5.31 -13.57 3.72
C ALA A 27 -3.96 -13.43 3.01
N VAL A 28 -3.54 -12.19 2.80
CA VAL A 28 -2.19 -11.82 2.40
C VAL A 28 -1.63 -11.01 3.57
N TYR A 29 -0.69 -11.58 4.30
CA TYR A 29 0.03 -10.87 5.34
C TYR A 29 1.07 -9.98 4.67
N THR A 30 0.97 -8.67 4.90
CA THR A 30 1.85 -7.68 4.31
C THR A 30 2.82 -7.17 5.36
N TYR A 31 4.09 -7.54 5.24
CA TYR A 31 5.15 -7.10 6.16
C TYR A 31 5.62 -5.70 5.76
N GLY A 32 5.31 -4.70 6.58
CA GLY A 32 5.74 -3.32 6.40
C GLY A 32 6.91 -2.90 7.31
N PRO A 33 7.34 -1.62 7.23
CA PRO A 33 8.38 -1.08 8.11
C PRO A 33 7.92 -1.08 9.58
N PRO A 34 8.82 -1.22 10.56
CA PRO A 34 8.46 -1.04 11.96
C PRO A 34 7.88 0.35 12.28
N GLY A 35 6.87 0.41 13.15
CA GLY A 35 6.19 1.66 13.53
C GLY A 35 6.76 2.37 14.77
N GLY A 36 7.66 1.72 15.52
CA GLY A 36 8.11 2.19 16.84
C GLY A 36 9.10 3.36 16.83
N ASP A 37 9.66 3.71 15.68
CA ASP A 37 10.63 4.82 15.52
C ASP A 37 10.39 5.54 14.19
N SER A 38 9.51 6.54 14.20
CA SER A 38 9.12 7.21 12.95
C SER A 38 10.27 7.93 12.25
N ALA A 39 11.23 8.46 13.00
CA ALA A 39 12.37 9.18 12.44
C ALA A 39 13.37 8.26 11.73
N LYS A 40 13.46 7.00 12.16
CA LYS A 40 14.27 5.99 11.49
C LYS A 40 13.63 5.47 10.22
N TRP A 41 12.33 5.14 10.29
CA TRP A 41 11.66 4.36 9.26
C TRP A 41 11.00 5.20 8.16
N TRP A 42 10.76 6.49 8.41
CA TRP A 42 10.07 7.41 7.52
C TRP A 42 10.91 8.68 7.34
N TYR A 43 10.50 9.54 6.40
CA TYR A 43 11.13 10.84 6.09
C TYR A 43 12.56 10.71 5.59
N GLU A 44 12.71 10.53 4.26
CA GLU A 44 14.04 10.39 3.62
C GLU A 44 14.87 9.24 4.22
N SER A 45 14.21 8.22 4.79
CA SER A 45 14.85 7.06 5.39
C SER A 45 15.71 6.32 4.36
N ASP A 46 16.93 5.97 4.73
CA ASP A 46 17.88 5.16 3.97
C ASP A 46 17.96 3.70 4.49
N VAL A 47 17.04 3.33 5.39
CA VAL A 47 17.01 2.01 6.02
C VAL A 47 15.96 1.15 5.33
N GLY A 48 16.41 0.10 4.62
CA GLY A 48 15.54 -0.90 4.00
C GLY A 48 14.75 -1.75 5.00
N LEU A 49 13.79 -2.52 4.49
CA LEU A 49 12.98 -3.42 5.32
C LEU A 49 13.86 -4.47 6.06
N PRO A 50 13.45 -4.96 7.25
CA PRO A 50 14.16 -6.02 7.97
C PRO A 50 14.17 -7.38 7.25
N GLU A 51 15.01 -7.54 6.23
CA GLU A 51 15.05 -8.69 5.32
C GLU A 51 15.18 -10.05 6.04
N GLU A 52 16.08 -10.16 7.02
CA GLU A 52 16.28 -11.42 7.77
C GLU A 52 15.00 -11.87 8.49
N ASN A 53 14.28 -10.94 9.12
CA ASN A 53 13.01 -11.23 9.78
C ASN A 53 11.94 -11.63 8.76
N ILE A 54 11.87 -10.94 7.63
CA ILE A 54 10.91 -11.23 6.55
C ILE A 54 11.14 -12.65 6.02
N ARG A 55 12.38 -13.00 5.70
CA ARG A 55 12.74 -14.34 5.20
C ARG A 55 12.42 -15.42 6.22
N THR A 56 12.79 -15.21 7.48
CA THR A 56 12.51 -16.15 8.57
C THR A 56 11.00 -16.38 8.72
N LEU A 57 10.20 -15.30 8.80
CA LEU A 57 8.75 -15.39 8.93
C LEU A 57 8.11 -16.06 7.71
N HIS A 58 8.59 -15.75 6.50
CA HIS A 58 8.09 -16.36 5.27
C HIS A 58 8.33 -17.88 5.28
N GLU A 59 9.56 -18.31 5.52
CA GLU A 59 9.97 -19.71 5.46
C GLU A 59 9.32 -20.56 6.55
N GLU A 60 9.26 -20.05 7.78
CA GLU A 60 8.81 -20.84 8.93
C GLU A 60 7.29 -20.86 9.09
N LYS A 61 6.60 -19.80 8.66
CA LYS A 61 5.18 -19.61 8.99
C LYS A 61 4.26 -19.48 7.79
N ILE A 62 4.69 -18.99 6.63
CA ILE A 62 3.75 -18.60 5.55
C ILE A 62 3.89 -19.47 4.30
N ARG A 63 5.11 -19.80 3.85
CA ARG A 63 5.41 -20.34 2.51
C ARG A 63 4.54 -21.53 2.10
N ASP A 64 4.29 -22.45 3.03
CA ASP A 64 3.61 -23.72 2.77
C ASP A 64 2.12 -23.69 3.20
N ASP A 65 1.54 -22.51 3.44
CA ASP A 65 0.13 -22.32 3.83
C ASP A 65 -0.81 -22.20 2.62
N ASN A 66 -2.04 -22.71 2.75
CA ASN A 66 -3.03 -22.73 1.66
C ASN A 66 -3.92 -21.47 1.60
N LEU A 67 -4.06 -20.78 2.72
CA LEU A 67 -4.95 -19.62 2.88
C LEU A 67 -4.17 -18.34 3.12
N LEU A 68 -2.93 -18.44 3.60
CA LEU A 68 -2.06 -17.31 3.84
C LEU A 68 -0.98 -17.18 2.76
N SER A 69 -0.70 -15.96 2.33
CA SER A 69 0.44 -15.63 1.48
C SER A 69 1.15 -14.39 2.01
N LEU A 70 2.40 -14.18 1.62
CA LEU A 70 3.18 -12.99 1.99
C LEU A 70 3.08 -11.92 0.90
N ALA A 71 3.12 -10.66 1.32
CA ALA A 71 3.44 -9.49 0.51
C ALA A 71 4.37 -8.56 1.32
N LEU A 72 5.02 -7.62 0.64
CA LEU A 72 5.79 -6.56 1.31
C LEU A 72 5.06 -5.22 1.23
N GLY A 73 5.02 -4.54 2.37
CA GLY A 73 4.46 -3.21 2.52
C GLY A 73 5.56 -2.16 2.37
N LEU A 74 5.58 -1.49 1.23
CA LEU A 74 6.64 -0.57 0.84
C LEU A 74 6.26 0.88 1.14
N ARG A 75 7.30 1.66 1.43
CA ARG A 75 7.23 3.11 1.63
C ARG A 75 7.18 3.86 0.30
N GLY A 76 7.86 3.35 -0.72
CA GLY A 76 7.97 4.04 -2.02
C GLY A 76 8.78 5.34 -1.93
N PRO A 77 8.90 6.06 -3.06
CA PRO A 77 9.68 7.29 -3.13
C PRO A 77 9.11 8.45 -2.27
N ASP A 78 7.85 8.37 -1.83
CA ASP A 78 7.21 9.39 -1.01
C ASP A 78 7.80 9.47 0.41
N PHE A 79 8.38 8.37 0.92
CA PHE A 79 8.70 8.24 2.35
C PHE A 79 10.13 7.75 2.65
N CYS A 80 10.90 7.37 1.63
CA CYS A 80 12.29 6.91 1.77
C CYS A 80 13.14 7.35 0.57
N THR A 81 14.45 7.16 0.63
CA THR A 81 15.36 7.50 -0.48
C THR A 81 15.07 6.64 -1.71
N ASP A 82 15.40 7.15 -2.90
CA ASP A 82 15.24 6.40 -4.16
C ASP A 82 15.94 5.03 -4.17
N GLU A 83 17.12 4.96 -3.55
CA GLU A 83 17.85 3.69 -3.41
C GLU A 83 17.08 2.70 -2.54
N THR A 84 16.53 3.17 -1.42
CA THR A 84 15.71 2.34 -0.52
C THR A 84 14.41 1.89 -1.17
N ALA A 85 13.72 2.80 -1.87
CA ALA A 85 12.47 2.50 -2.56
C ALA A 85 12.65 1.39 -3.61
N ARG A 86 13.72 1.48 -4.41
CA ARG A 86 14.05 0.46 -5.41
C ARG A 86 14.48 -0.85 -4.76
N GLY A 87 15.34 -0.80 -3.74
CA GLY A 87 15.81 -1.99 -3.04
C GLY A 87 14.68 -2.76 -2.33
N ASP A 88 13.75 -2.06 -1.69
CA ASP A 88 12.58 -2.67 -1.05
C ASP A 88 11.66 -3.36 -2.10
N LEU A 89 11.53 -2.80 -3.31
CA LEU A 89 10.78 -3.42 -4.41
C LEU A 89 11.51 -4.63 -5.02
N GLU A 90 12.83 -4.55 -5.19
CA GLU A 90 13.66 -5.68 -5.62
C GLU A 90 13.59 -6.84 -4.63
N LEU A 91 13.60 -6.56 -3.33
CA LEU A 91 13.43 -7.60 -2.30
C LEU A 91 12.09 -8.34 -2.44
N ALA A 92 10.98 -7.64 -2.71
CA ALA A 92 9.68 -8.28 -2.93
C ALA A 92 9.73 -9.25 -4.12
N ARG A 93 10.41 -8.85 -5.21
CA ARG A 93 10.60 -9.67 -6.41
C ARG A 93 11.50 -10.87 -6.19
N ASP A 94 12.58 -10.70 -5.44
CA ASP A 94 13.49 -11.79 -5.04
C ASP A 94 12.76 -12.86 -4.21
N LEU A 95 11.78 -12.44 -3.42
CA LEU A 95 10.90 -13.35 -2.66
C LEU A 95 9.74 -13.92 -3.49
N GLY A 96 9.49 -13.38 -4.70
CA GLY A 96 8.38 -13.76 -5.55
C GLY A 96 7.01 -13.39 -4.97
N VAL A 97 6.93 -12.29 -4.20
CA VAL A 97 5.72 -11.85 -3.51
C VAL A 97 5.21 -10.51 -4.05
N LEU A 98 3.95 -10.20 -3.78
CA LEU A 98 3.38 -8.89 -4.12
C LEU A 98 4.07 -7.78 -3.32
N SER A 99 4.23 -6.62 -3.94
CA SER A 99 4.49 -5.37 -3.25
C SER A 99 3.21 -4.54 -3.19
N THR A 100 2.95 -3.93 -2.04
CA THR A 100 1.94 -2.88 -1.93
C THR A 100 2.60 -1.62 -1.40
N ILE A 101 2.38 -0.48 -2.03
CA ILE A 101 3.12 0.75 -1.79
C ILE A 101 2.14 1.86 -1.41
N HIS A 102 2.39 2.55 -0.29
CA HIS A 102 1.67 3.79 0.04
C HIS A 102 2.23 4.93 -0.82
N MET A 103 1.46 5.43 -1.78
CA MET A 103 1.91 6.51 -2.66
C MET A 103 0.81 7.47 -3.04
N GLY A 104 1.18 8.72 -3.31
CA GLY A 104 0.26 9.75 -3.77
C GLY A 104 -0.83 10.07 -2.75
N ALA A 105 -0.56 9.81 -1.46
CA ALA A 105 -1.40 10.19 -0.34
C ALA A 105 -0.78 11.39 0.36
N ALA A 106 -1.52 12.50 0.50
CA ALA A 106 -0.96 13.73 1.07
C ALA A 106 -0.25 13.48 2.42
N LEU A 107 1.07 13.66 2.42
CA LEU A 107 1.84 13.89 3.63
C LEU A 107 1.56 15.33 4.08
N TRP A 108 1.00 15.48 5.27
CA TRP A 108 0.93 16.77 5.98
C TRP A 108 2.26 17.55 5.88
N PRO A 109 2.26 18.91 5.82
CA PRO A 109 1.13 19.83 6.03
C PRO A 109 0.63 20.55 4.76
N SER A 110 0.97 20.08 3.55
CA SER A 110 0.34 20.58 2.33
C SER A 110 -0.28 19.43 1.56
N SER A 111 -1.60 19.31 1.62
CA SER A 111 -2.42 18.51 0.71
C SER A 111 -2.42 19.00 -0.74
N GLU A 112 -1.41 19.79 -1.09
CA GLU A 112 -1.03 20.14 -2.45
C GLU A 112 0.35 19.51 -2.68
N TYR A 113 0.36 18.35 -3.32
CA TYR A 113 1.55 17.97 -4.08
C TYR A 113 1.74 19.06 -5.13
N GLY A 114 2.85 19.81 -5.03
CA GLY A 114 3.18 20.86 -5.97
C GLY A 114 3.38 20.31 -7.38
N GLY A 115 3.50 21.20 -8.38
CA GLY A 115 3.74 20.81 -9.77
C GLY A 115 5.03 20.01 -10.02
N ASP A 116 5.89 19.88 -9.00
CA ASP A 116 7.14 19.11 -9.04
C ASP A 116 6.98 17.67 -8.51
N TYR A 117 5.80 17.24 -8.06
CA TYR A 117 5.58 15.85 -7.64
C TYR A 117 5.77 14.89 -8.82
N GLN A 118 6.66 13.91 -8.64
CA GLN A 118 7.13 13.03 -9.71
C GLN A 118 6.30 11.74 -9.84
N GLY A 119 5.16 11.61 -9.16
CA GLY A 119 4.36 10.40 -9.20
C GLY A 119 5.17 9.18 -8.76
N PHE A 120 5.42 8.25 -9.70
CA PHE A 120 6.16 7.02 -9.42
C PHE A 120 7.67 7.23 -9.27
N GLY A 121 8.19 8.39 -9.69
CA GLY A 121 9.57 8.82 -9.50
C GLY A 121 10.57 7.75 -9.90
N CYS A 122 11.48 7.39 -8.98
CA CYS A 122 12.53 6.41 -9.22
C CYS A 122 12.06 4.97 -9.49
N THR A 123 10.76 4.69 -9.34
CA THR A 123 10.15 3.36 -9.54
C THR A 123 9.28 3.26 -10.79
N GLU A 124 9.18 4.32 -11.59
CA GLU A 124 8.33 4.37 -12.80
C GLU A 124 8.64 3.21 -13.78
N ASP A 125 9.91 3.00 -14.13
CA ASP A 125 10.33 1.91 -15.00
C ASP A 125 10.30 0.51 -14.32
N MET A 126 9.94 0.45 -13.04
CA MET A 126 9.87 -0.78 -12.26
C MET A 126 8.44 -1.22 -11.99
N LEU A 127 7.43 -0.58 -12.58
CA LEU A 127 6.03 -0.97 -12.41
C LEU A 127 5.71 -2.32 -13.08
N GLY A 128 4.71 -3.02 -12.55
CA GLY A 128 4.35 -4.35 -13.01
C GLY A 128 3.12 -4.93 -12.30
N PRO A 129 2.66 -6.12 -12.73
CA PRO A 129 1.50 -6.79 -12.14
C PRO A 129 1.72 -7.30 -10.71
N ASP A 130 2.98 -7.28 -10.25
CA ASP A 130 3.39 -7.58 -8.88
C ASP A 130 3.23 -6.38 -7.93
N VAL A 131 2.88 -5.20 -8.44
CA VAL A 131 2.74 -3.96 -7.68
C VAL A 131 1.26 -3.61 -7.43
N ASN A 132 0.96 -3.26 -6.18
CA ASN A 132 -0.27 -2.60 -5.77
C ASN A 132 0.04 -1.21 -5.20
N VAL A 133 -0.74 -0.21 -5.59
CA VAL A 133 -0.65 1.14 -5.02
C VAL A 133 -1.82 1.35 -4.08
N ALA A 134 -1.53 1.61 -2.80
CA ALA A 134 -2.52 2.11 -1.86
C ALA A 134 -2.67 3.62 -2.03
N HIS A 135 -3.92 4.09 -2.07
CA HIS A 135 -4.33 5.48 -2.27
C HIS A 135 -4.22 5.97 -3.71
N GLY A 136 -3.09 6.58 -4.09
CA GLY A 136 -2.87 7.16 -5.41
C GLY A 136 -3.65 8.45 -5.71
N ASN A 137 -4.12 9.14 -4.68
CA ASN A 137 -4.97 10.33 -4.79
C ASN A 137 -4.35 11.43 -5.66
N HIS A 138 -3.04 11.64 -5.56
CA HIS A 138 -2.33 12.75 -6.20
C HIS A 138 -1.59 12.42 -7.50
N PHE A 139 -1.65 11.17 -7.99
CA PHE A 139 -1.16 10.87 -9.33
C PHE A 139 -1.95 11.64 -10.40
N SER A 140 -1.27 12.05 -11.47
CA SER A 140 -1.95 12.56 -12.66
C SER A 140 -2.72 11.44 -13.38
N GLN A 141 -3.58 11.78 -14.33
CA GLN A 141 -4.22 10.74 -15.16
C GLN A 141 -3.18 9.98 -15.99
N GLU A 142 -2.15 10.67 -16.50
CA GLU A 142 -1.07 10.06 -17.29
C GLU A 142 -0.28 9.01 -16.48
N ASP A 143 0.03 9.30 -15.22
CA ASP A 143 0.68 8.34 -14.31
C ASP A 143 -0.20 7.09 -14.11
N ILE A 144 -1.51 7.28 -13.92
CA ILE A 144 -2.45 6.18 -13.71
C ILE A 144 -2.61 5.35 -14.98
N ASP A 145 -2.70 5.98 -16.15
CA ASP A 145 -2.77 5.30 -17.45
C ASP A 145 -1.52 4.43 -17.67
N HIS A 146 -0.33 5.00 -17.44
CA HIS A 146 0.93 4.29 -17.55
C HIS A 146 0.99 3.09 -16.60
N ALA A 147 0.68 3.28 -15.33
CA ALA A 147 0.71 2.21 -14.33
C ALA A 147 -0.27 1.08 -14.64
N VAL A 148 -1.49 1.41 -15.06
CA VAL A 148 -2.49 0.41 -15.47
C VAL A 148 -2.03 -0.34 -16.72
N GLU A 149 -1.39 0.32 -17.68
CA GLU A 149 -0.78 -0.33 -18.85
C GLU A 149 0.30 -1.35 -18.46
N GLN A 150 1.09 -1.06 -17.41
CA GLN A 150 2.08 -2.00 -16.85
C GLN A 150 1.45 -3.11 -15.98
N GLY A 151 0.14 -3.06 -15.73
CA GLY A 151 -0.59 -4.06 -14.95
C GLY A 151 -0.67 -3.79 -13.44
N VAL A 152 -0.27 -2.60 -12.99
CA VAL A 152 -0.36 -2.19 -11.58
C VAL A 152 -1.82 -2.21 -11.10
N SER A 153 -2.02 -2.69 -9.88
CA SER A 153 -3.32 -2.65 -9.21
C SER A 153 -3.41 -1.47 -8.24
N PHE A 154 -4.62 -1.00 -7.95
CA PHE A 154 -4.85 0.14 -7.05
C PHE A 154 -5.86 -0.21 -5.95
N SER A 155 -5.56 0.20 -4.72
CA SER A 155 -6.43 0.06 -3.56
C SER A 155 -6.84 1.44 -3.06
N SER A 156 -8.13 1.77 -3.15
CA SER A 156 -8.68 3.02 -2.62
C SER A 156 -9.31 2.79 -1.25
N THR A 157 -9.09 3.73 -0.32
CA THR A 157 -9.63 3.74 1.05
C THR A 157 -10.45 5.02 1.31
N PRO A 158 -11.64 5.16 0.70
CA PRO A 158 -12.30 6.45 0.55
C PRO A 158 -12.56 7.23 1.84
N GLU A 159 -12.94 6.54 2.92
CA GLU A 159 -13.23 7.20 4.19
C GLU A 159 -11.97 7.78 4.82
N VAL A 160 -10.88 7.00 4.89
CA VAL A 160 -9.59 7.49 5.39
C VAL A 160 -9.05 8.60 4.49
N GLU A 161 -9.05 8.38 3.19
CA GLU A 161 -8.50 9.35 2.22
C GLU A 161 -9.15 10.73 2.36
N MET A 162 -10.47 10.78 2.53
CA MET A 162 -11.17 12.04 2.75
C MET A 162 -11.04 12.56 4.18
N GLN A 163 -11.11 11.68 5.18
CA GLN A 163 -11.04 12.07 6.61
C GLN A 163 -9.66 12.60 7.00
N MET A 164 -8.60 12.01 6.44
CA MET A 164 -7.21 12.39 6.66
C MET A 164 -6.69 13.34 5.59
N GLY A 165 -7.55 13.87 4.71
CA GLY A 165 -7.13 14.88 3.75
C GLY A 165 -6.09 14.42 2.73
N HIS A 166 -6.05 13.12 2.39
CA HIS A 166 -5.22 12.58 1.29
C HIS A 166 -5.69 13.07 -0.09
N GLY A 167 -6.86 13.72 -0.19
CA GLY A 167 -7.40 14.26 -1.43
C GLY A 167 -8.51 13.39 -2.01
N ILE A 168 -8.63 13.39 -3.33
CA ILE A 168 -9.70 12.66 -4.04
C ILE A 168 -9.28 11.19 -4.25
N PRO A 169 -10.02 10.22 -3.70
CA PRO A 169 -9.84 8.79 -4.00
C PRO A 169 -9.62 8.49 -5.48
N VAL A 170 -8.61 7.66 -5.80
CA VAL A 170 -8.15 7.38 -7.17
C VAL A 170 -9.16 6.65 -8.06
N THR A 171 -10.30 6.24 -7.50
CA THR A 171 -11.29 5.34 -8.11
C THR A 171 -11.64 5.72 -9.56
N GLY A 172 -12.00 6.99 -9.81
CA GLY A 172 -12.38 7.45 -11.14
C GLY A 172 -11.24 7.33 -12.16
N LYS A 173 -10.03 7.78 -11.80
CA LYS A 173 -8.83 7.74 -12.66
C LYS A 173 -8.48 6.31 -13.07
N VAL A 174 -8.54 5.37 -12.14
CA VAL A 174 -8.24 3.94 -12.42
C VAL A 174 -9.29 3.32 -13.33
N LEU A 175 -10.58 3.66 -13.16
CA LEU A 175 -11.64 3.17 -14.04
C LEU A 175 -11.51 3.73 -15.46
N GLU A 176 -11.14 5.02 -15.59
CA GLU A 176 -10.91 5.68 -16.88
C GLU A 176 -9.74 5.04 -17.64
N ALA A 177 -8.65 4.71 -16.93
CA ALA A 177 -7.51 3.97 -17.47
C ALA A 177 -7.82 2.50 -17.86
N GLY A 178 -9.04 2.00 -17.60
CA GLY A 178 -9.43 0.62 -17.86
C GLY A 178 -9.04 -0.39 -16.77
N GLY A 179 -8.49 0.09 -15.65
CA GLY A 179 -8.17 -0.67 -14.47
C GLY A 179 -9.40 -1.01 -13.61
N ARG A 180 -9.17 -1.74 -12.51
CA ARG A 180 -10.21 -2.10 -11.54
C ARG A 180 -9.70 -1.83 -10.12
N PRO A 181 -10.06 -0.70 -9.50
CA PRO A 181 -9.62 -0.43 -8.14
C PRO A 181 -10.28 -1.39 -7.16
N THR A 182 -9.56 -1.76 -6.12
CA THR A 182 -10.09 -2.49 -4.97
C THR A 182 -10.36 -1.54 -3.81
N TRP A 183 -11.24 -1.95 -2.91
CA TRP A 183 -11.52 -1.18 -1.70
C TRP A 183 -10.64 -1.65 -0.55
N GLY A 184 -10.23 -0.72 0.31
CA GLY A 184 -9.59 -0.98 1.59
C GLY A 184 -10.17 -0.08 2.69
N VAL A 185 -9.99 -0.50 3.95
CA VAL A 185 -10.38 0.28 5.14
C VAL A 185 -9.24 1.20 5.58
N ASP A 186 -8.01 0.68 5.54
CA ASP A 186 -6.82 1.31 6.13
C ASP A 186 -6.97 1.53 7.65
N VAL A 187 -6.91 2.76 8.15
CA VAL A 187 -6.85 3.08 9.60
C VAL A 187 -8.20 2.86 10.31
N CYS A 188 -8.54 1.60 10.61
CA CYS A 188 -9.81 1.21 11.26
C CYS A 188 -10.01 1.76 12.68
N SER A 189 -8.96 2.33 13.29
CA SER A 189 -9.05 3.07 14.55
C SER A 189 -9.56 4.51 14.38
N ASN A 190 -9.53 5.03 13.15
CA ASN A 190 -9.91 6.40 12.79
C ASN A 190 -11.22 6.48 12.00
N VAL A 191 -11.63 5.38 11.35
CA VAL A 191 -12.79 5.32 10.44
C VAL A 191 -13.62 4.05 10.64
N SER A 192 -14.70 3.89 9.87
CA SER A 192 -15.53 2.68 9.88
C SER A 192 -14.75 1.45 9.38
N GLY A 193 -14.65 0.44 10.23
CA GLY A 193 -13.85 -0.78 10.01
C GLY A 193 -14.39 -1.81 9.02
N ASP A 194 -15.33 -1.44 8.13
CA ASP A 194 -16.05 -2.36 7.26
C ASP A 194 -16.09 -1.93 5.79
N MET A 195 -16.09 -2.92 4.90
CA MET A 195 -16.09 -2.71 3.45
C MET A 195 -17.37 -2.04 2.93
N GLY A 196 -18.51 -2.23 3.60
CA GLY A 196 -19.79 -1.66 3.17
C GLY A 196 -19.80 -0.13 3.31
N SER A 197 -19.16 0.37 4.36
CA SER A 197 -18.92 1.79 4.55
C SER A 197 -18.01 2.36 3.46
N GLN A 198 -16.89 1.70 3.15
CA GLN A 198 -15.98 2.14 2.09
C GLN A 198 -16.65 2.19 0.70
N MET A 199 -17.42 1.15 0.35
CA MET A 199 -18.20 1.12 -0.90
C MET A 199 -19.24 2.24 -0.98
N ARG A 200 -19.96 2.49 0.12
CA ARG A 200 -20.97 3.55 0.19
C ARG A 200 -20.32 4.92 0.01
N ILE A 201 -19.22 5.17 0.71
CA ILE A 201 -18.52 6.45 0.71
C ILE A 201 -17.90 6.72 -0.67
N GLY A 202 -17.19 5.74 -1.25
CA GLY A 202 -16.66 5.85 -2.60
C GLY A 202 -17.75 6.15 -3.65
N MET A 203 -18.90 5.48 -3.56
CA MET A 203 -20.04 5.77 -4.44
C MET A 203 -20.62 7.18 -4.24
N GLN A 204 -20.71 7.66 -2.99
CA GLN A 204 -21.23 9.02 -2.73
C GLN A 204 -20.27 10.09 -3.24
N LEU A 205 -18.96 9.86 -3.13
CA LEU A 205 -17.97 10.76 -3.71
C LEU A 205 -18.13 10.84 -5.23
N GLN A 206 -18.24 9.70 -5.94
CA GLN A 206 -18.42 9.74 -7.39
C GLN A 206 -19.69 10.51 -7.79
N ARG A 207 -20.79 10.33 -7.05
CA ARG A 207 -22.02 11.11 -7.26
C ARG A 207 -21.84 12.61 -7.05
N MET A 208 -20.93 13.03 -6.19
CA MET A 208 -20.64 14.46 -6.00
C MET A 208 -20.02 15.08 -7.25
N PHE A 209 -19.25 14.32 -8.03
CA PHE A 209 -18.67 14.79 -9.30
C PHE A 209 -19.66 14.74 -10.45
N ASP A 210 -20.55 13.74 -10.46
CA ASP A 210 -21.47 13.51 -11.59
C ASP A 210 -22.75 14.39 -11.54
N ASN A 211 -23.09 14.99 -10.40
CA ASN A 211 -24.28 15.84 -10.22
C ASN A 211 -23.94 17.34 -10.17
#